data_AF-A0A7C8EH24-F1
#
_entry.id   AF-A0A7C8EH24-F1
#
_cell.length_a   1.000
_cell.length_b   1.000
_cell.length_c   1.000
_cell.angle_alpha   90.00
_cell.angle_beta   90.00
_cell.angle_gamma   90.00
#
_symmetry.space_group_name_H-M   'P 1'
#
loop_
_entity.id
_entity.type
_entity.pdbx_description
1 polymer ?
#
loop_
_entity_poly.entity_id
_entity_poly.type
_entity_poly.pdbx_seq_one_letter_code
_entity_poly.pdbx_strand_id
1 'polypeptide(L)'
;RGASFFVVEKGDPGFLFGKKEKKLGIRTSTTRELIFQDCRIPAERLIGREGMGFIIAMKTFDKSRPGIGALGVGLAQGALDIAVEYARKRVQFEKPIISFQAIQHKLADMAIKTEAARALVYSVARYMDTEPHDVSKVAAMAKVFAGDVAMEVATNAVQVLGGYGYMQDYPVEKMMRDAKILQIYEGTNEIQRNIIGQELNKEYSRLKDTFF
;
A
#
# COMPACT_ATOMS: atom_id res chain seq x y z
N ARG A 1 -3.97 24.25 20.77
CA ARG A 1 -2.72 23.69 20.18
C ARG A 1 -3.08 22.38 19.49
N GLY A 2 -2.87 22.26 18.18
CA GLY A 2 -3.23 21.08 17.38
C GLY A 2 -3.53 21.48 15.94
N ALA A 3 -3.71 20.49 15.06
CA ALA A 3 -4.19 20.71 13.69
C ALA A 3 -5.72 20.68 13.65
N SER A 4 -6.34 21.45 12.76
CA SER A 4 -7.77 21.41 12.46
C SER A 4 -8.00 20.88 11.05
N PHE A 5 -9.16 20.30 10.80
CA PHE A 5 -9.50 19.74 9.49
C PHE A 5 -10.63 20.56 8.88
N PHE A 6 -10.48 21.01 7.64
CA PHE A 6 -11.46 21.87 6.98
C PHE A 6 -11.88 21.29 5.63
N VAL A 7 -13.13 21.53 5.24
CA VAL A 7 -13.58 21.38 3.86
C VAL A 7 -13.12 22.61 3.07
N VAL A 8 -12.44 22.39 1.96
CA VAL A 8 -12.01 23.43 1.02
C VAL A 8 -12.53 23.07 -0.36
N GLU A 9 -13.17 24.02 -1.02
CA GLU A 9 -13.83 23.82 -2.31
C GLU A 9 -12.98 24.37 -3.45
N LYS A 10 -13.05 23.70 -4.61
CA LYS A 10 -12.45 24.23 -5.83
C LYS A 10 -13.14 25.56 -6.19
N GLY A 11 -12.36 26.63 -6.22
CA GLY A 11 -12.87 27.98 -6.49
C GLY A 11 -12.82 28.90 -5.27
N ASP A 12 -12.54 28.37 -4.08
CA ASP A 12 -12.29 29.21 -2.91
C ASP A 12 -11.15 30.22 -3.23
N PRO A 13 -11.36 31.52 -2.97
CA PRO A 13 -10.33 32.53 -3.22
C PRO A 13 -9.03 32.18 -2.50
N GLY A 14 -7.91 32.18 -3.23
CA GLY A 14 -6.61 31.81 -2.68
C GLY A 14 -6.30 30.30 -2.68
N PHE A 15 -7.24 29.43 -3.09
CA PHE A 15 -6.98 28.00 -3.26
C PHE A 15 -6.64 27.68 -4.73
N LEU A 16 -5.39 27.30 -4.97
CA LEU A 16 -4.81 27.09 -6.29
C LEU A 16 -4.19 25.69 -6.41
N PHE A 17 -4.02 25.22 -7.64
CA PHE A 17 -3.37 23.94 -7.93
C PHE A 17 -2.03 24.16 -8.62
N GLY A 18 -0.98 23.54 -8.09
CA GLY A 18 0.32 23.51 -8.74
C GLY A 18 0.36 22.60 -9.97
N LYS A 19 1.57 22.37 -10.48
CA LYS A 19 1.81 21.48 -11.63
C LYS A 19 1.42 20.03 -11.32
N LYS A 20 1.13 19.25 -12.37
CA LYS A 20 0.98 17.80 -12.25
C LYS A 20 2.36 17.18 -12.06
N GLU A 21 2.52 16.39 -10.99
CA GLU A 21 3.78 15.75 -10.67
C GLU A 21 4.13 14.59 -11.60
N LYS A 22 5.41 14.53 -11.99
CA LYS A 22 5.99 13.45 -12.81
C LYS A 22 6.50 12.35 -11.88
N LYS A 23 5.71 11.29 -11.73
CA LYS A 23 5.98 10.16 -10.82
C LYS A 23 6.61 8.98 -11.55
N LEU A 24 7.34 8.14 -10.80
CA LEU A 24 7.85 6.85 -11.25
C LEU A 24 6.72 5.92 -11.73
N GLY A 25 5.74 5.68 -10.86
CA GLY A 25 4.57 4.83 -11.08
C GLY A 25 3.26 5.60 -10.97
N ILE A 26 2.14 4.89 -11.12
CA ILE A 26 0.76 5.38 -11.03
C ILE A 26 0.55 6.68 -11.84
N ARG A 27 1.12 6.73 -13.04
CA ARG A 27 1.23 7.95 -13.88
C ARG A 27 -0.12 8.50 -14.34
N THR A 28 -1.15 7.64 -14.41
CA THR A 28 -2.53 8.02 -14.71
C THR A 28 -3.18 8.75 -13.53
N SER A 29 -2.75 8.49 -12.29
CA SER A 29 -3.21 9.21 -11.11
C SER A 29 -2.72 10.66 -11.13
N THR A 30 -3.63 11.59 -10.84
CA THR A 30 -3.30 13.02 -10.73
C THR A 30 -2.76 13.30 -9.33
N THR A 31 -1.53 13.79 -9.28
CA THR A 31 -0.89 14.26 -8.04
C THR A 31 -0.42 15.67 -8.32
N ARG A 32 -0.80 16.61 -7.46
CA ARG A 32 -0.50 18.03 -7.59
C ARG A 32 -0.21 18.60 -6.22
N GLU A 33 0.62 19.62 -6.19
CA GLU A 33 0.70 20.51 -5.04
C GLU A 33 -0.63 21.27 -4.88
N LEU A 34 -1.06 21.41 -3.63
CA LEU A 34 -2.20 22.25 -3.24
C LEU A 34 -1.65 23.53 -2.61
N ILE A 35 -1.99 24.67 -3.20
CA ILE A 35 -1.45 25.98 -2.81
C ILE A 35 -2.56 26.78 -2.13
N PHE A 36 -2.26 27.30 -0.95
CA PHE A 36 -3.17 28.12 -0.15
C PHE A 36 -2.52 29.50 0.08
N GLN A 37 -2.99 30.52 -0.63
CA GLN A 37 -2.50 31.90 -0.56
C GLN A 37 -3.62 32.81 -0.06
N ASP A 38 -3.54 33.26 1.19
CA ASP A 38 -4.59 34.04 1.85
C ASP A 38 -6.00 33.42 1.71
N CYS A 39 -6.04 32.08 1.68
CA CYS A 39 -7.26 31.31 1.49
C CYS A 39 -8.14 31.37 2.75
N ARG A 40 -9.21 32.18 2.69
CA ARG A 40 -10.15 32.36 3.80
C ARG A 40 -11.26 31.31 3.71
N ILE A 41 -11.36 30.49 4.75
CA ILE A 41 -12.36 29.41 4.85
C ILE A 41 -13.39 29.75 5.93
N PRO A 42 -14.71 29.67 5.63
CA PRO A 42 -15.76 29.84 6.63
C PRO A 42 -15.62 28.87 7.82
N ALA A 43 -15.88 29.35 9.03
CA ALA A 43 -15.71 28.55 10.26
C ALA A 43 -16.61 27.29 10.28
N GLU A 44 -17.77 27.35 9.63
CA GLU A 44 -18.71 26.23 9.47
C GLU A 44 -18.17 25.06 8.65
N ARG A 45 -17.10 25.27 7.86
CA ARG A 45 -16.42 24.19 7.11
C ARG A 45 -15.40 23.42 7.96
N LEU A 46 -15.28 23.73 9.25
CA LEU A 46 -14.50 22.95 10.20
C LEU A 46 -15.14 21.57 10.42
N ILE A 47 -14.36 20.51 10.19
CA ILE A 47 -14.76 19.15 10.53
C ILE A 47 -14.37 18.86 11.98
N GLY A 48 -15.36 18.57 12.81
CA GLY A 48 -15.16 18.27 14.22
C GLY A 48 -14.92 19.54 15.05
N ARG A 49 -13.95 19.49 15.96
CA ARG A 49 -13.58 20.61 16.84
C ARG A 49 -12.20 21.13 16.48
N GLU A 50 -11.95 22.40 16.79
CA GLU A 50 -10.63 22.99 16.61
C GLU A 50 -9.55 22.17 17.35
N GLY A 51 -8.45 21.87 16.67
CA GLY A 51 -7.34 21.08 17.21
C GLY A 51 -7.51 19.55 17.12
N MET A 52 -8.66 19.05 16.66
CA MET A 52 -8.92 17.60 16.55
C MET A 52 -8.49 16.97 15.21
N GLY A 53 -7.98 17.75 14.27
CA GLY A 53 -7.70 17.30 12.90
C GLY A 53 -6.71 16.14 12.81
N PHE A 54 -5.70 16.09 13.67
CA PHE A 54 -4.77 14.97 13.71
C PHE A 54 -5.45 13.65 14.10
N ILE A 55 -6.32 13.68 15.11
CA ILE A 55 -7.07 12.50 15.58
C ILE A 55 -8.03 12.01 14.49
N ILE A 56 -8.71 12.94 13.82
CA ILE A 56 -9.61 12.63 12.70
C ILE A 56 -8.83 11.96 11.55
N ALA A 57 -7.67 12.51 11.19
CA ALA A 57 -6.81 11.93 10.16
C ALA A 57 -6.35 10.52 10.52
N MET A 58 -5.88 10.28 11.76
CA MET A 58 -5.46 8.94 12.19
C MET A 58 -6.59 7.92 12.12
N LYS A 59 -7.79 8.25 12.61
CA LYS A 59 -8.97 7.38 12.52
C LYS A 59 -9.38 7.08 11.08
N THR A 60 -9.17 8.04 10.17
CA THR A 60 -9.43 7.85 8.74
C THR A 60 -8.42 6.90 8.12
N PHE A 61 -7.13 7.05 8.45
CA PHE A 61 -6.08 6.16 7.96
C PHE A 61 -6.25 4.72 8.45
N ASP A 62 -6.68 4.53 9.69
CA ASP A 62 -6.98 3.21 10.22
C ASP A 62 -8.02 2.46 9.36
N LYS A 63 -8.98 3.19 8.78
CA LYS A 63 -9.98 2.64 7.86
C LYS A 63 -9.48 2.47 6.42
N SER A 64 -8.58 3.33 5.93
CA SER A 64 -8.11 3.30 4.54
C SER A 64 -6.99 2.27 4.29
N ARG A 65 -6.14 2.00 5.28
CA ARG A 65 -4.94 1.15 5.17
C ARG A 65 -5.21 -0.27 4.63
N PRO A 66 -6.26 -1.01 5.05
CA PRO A 66 -6.58 -2.30 4.43
C PRO A 66 -6.88 -2.19 2.94
N GLY A 67 -7.49 -1.08 2.50
CA GLY A 67 -7.72 -0.79 1.08
C GLY A 67 -6.41 -0.66 0.30
N ILE A 68 -5.39 -0.05 0.90
CA ILE A 68 -4.03 -0.01 0.32
C ILE A 68 -3.42 -1.42 0.27
N GLY A 69 -3.62 -2.22 1.32
CA GLY A 69 -3.22 -3.63 1.31
C GLY A 69 -3.87 -4.41 0.16
N ALA A 70 -5.16 -4.18 -0.10
CA ALA A 70 -5.88 -4.82 -1.21
C ALA A 70 -5.31 -4.42 -2.58
N LEU A 71 -4.90 -3.17 -2.77
CA LEU A 71 -4.18 -2.74 -3.98
C LEU A 71 -2.86 -3.52 -4.15
N GLY A 72 -2.12 -3.72 -3.05
CA GLY A 72 -0.89 -4.54 -3.06
C GLY A 72 -1.14 -5.99 -3.45
N VAL A 73 -2.20 -6.61 -2.92
CA VAL A 73 -2.59 -7.98 -3.28
C VAL A 73 -2.95 -8.09 -4.76
N GLY A 74 -3.74 -7.15 -5.29
CA GLY A 74 -4.12 -7.16 -6.71
C GLY A 74 -2.92 -6.99 -7.64
N LEU A 75 -1.99 -6.10 -7.29
CA LEU A 75 -0.75 -5.90 -8.04
C LEU A 75 0.12 -7.16 -8.01
N ALA A 76 0.35 -7.73 -6.82
CA ALA A 76 1.14 -8.96 -6.66
C ALA A 76 0.55 -10.10 -7.49
N GLN A 77 -0.78 -10.31 -7.42
CA GLN A 77 -1.46 -11.36 -8.18
C GLN A 77 -1.27 -11.19 -9.69
N GLY A 78 -1.55 -9.99 -10.23
CA GLY A 78 -1.38 -9.78 -11.66
C GLY A 78 0.06 -9.99 -12.14
N ALA A 79 1.06 -9.58 -11.33
CA ALA A 79 2.46 -9.76 -11.68
C ALA A 79 2.86 -11.24 -11.66
N LEU A 80 2.34 -12.02 -10.70
CA LEU A 80 2.49 -13.47 -10.65
C LEU A 80 1.86 -14.14 -11.88
N ASP A 81 0.64 -13.78 -12.25
CA ASP A 81 -0.09 -14.39 -13.38
C ASP A 81 0.69 -14.21 -14.68
N ILE A 82 1.17 -12.98 -14.95
CA ILE A 82 1.98 -12.68 -16.13
C ILE A 82 3.30 -13.46 -16.11
N ALA A 83 3.96 -13.55 -14.95
CA ALA A 83 5.22 -14.29 -14.81
C ALA A 83 5.04 -15.79 -15.07
N VAL A 84 3.98 -16.40 -14.52
CA VAL A 84 3.66 -17.82 -14.74
C VAL A 84 3.33 -18.07 -16.21
N GLU A 85 2.49 -17.23 -16.82
CA GLU A 85 2.12 -17.37 -18.24
C GLU A 85 3.35 -17.29 -19.15
N TYR A 86 4.22 -16.30 -18.92
CA TYR A 86 5.46 -16.16 -19.66
C TYR A 86 6.38 -17.36 -19.47
N ALA A 87 6.54 -17.83 -18.21
CA ALA A 87 7.42 -18.94 -17.88
C ALA A 87 6.99 -20.25 -18.55
N ARG A 88 5.68 -20.44 -18.78
CA ARG A 88 5.14 -21.59 -19.52
C ARG A 88 5.42 -21.54 -21.02
N LYS A 89 5.51 -20.35 -21.60
CA LYS A 89 5.66 -20.14 -23.06
C LYS A 89 7.11 -20.00 -23.49
N ARG A 90 7.95 -19.36 -22.67
CA ARG A 90 9.35 -19.09 -23.00
C ARG A 90 10.18 -20.37 -22.92
N VAL A 91 10.84 -20.74 -24.01
CA VAL A 91 11.74 -21.90 -24.09
C VAL A 91 13.20 -21.45 -24.02
N GLN A 92 13.98 -22.08 -23.14
CA GLN A 92 15.44 -21.99 -23.08
C GLN A 92 15.98 -23.37 -22.74
N PHE A 93 17.17 -23.71 -23.27
CA PHE A 93 17.76 -25.05 -23.12
C PHE A 93 16.72 -26.15 -23.40
N GLU A 94 16.02 -26.01 -24.55
CA GLU A 94 15.06 -26.97 -25.12
C GLU A 94 13.80 -27.24 -24.31
N LYS A 95 13.54 -26.51 -23.22
CA LYS A 95 12.31 -26.67 -22.43
C LYS A 95 11.72 -25.34 -21.94
N PRO A 96 10.42 -25.30 -21.62
CA PRO A 96 9.80 -24.13 -20.99
C PRO A 96 10.51 -23.75 -19.71
N ILE A 97 10.75 -22.45 -19.49
CA ILE A 97 11.54 -22.01 -18.33
C ILE A 97 10.88 -22.32 -16.99
N ILE A 98 9.54 -22.50 -16.97
CA ILE A 98 8.81 -22.97 -15.79
C ILE A 98 9.26 -24.36 -15.29
N SER A 99 9.96 -25.15 -16.11
CA SER A 99 10.49 -26.46 -15.72
C SER A 99 11.84 -26.38 -15.01
N PHE A 100 12.49 -25.21 -14.97
CA PHE A 100 13.71 -25.02 -14.20
C PHE A 100 13.39 -24.78 -12.73
N GLN A 101 13.99 -25.58 -11.85
CA GLN A 101 13.76 -25.52 -10.41
C GLN A 101 13.91 -24.10 -9.84
N ALA A 102 14.91 -23.34 -10.27
CA ALA A 102 15.11 -21.96 -9.81
C ALA A 102 13.93 -21.02 -10.16
N ILE A 103 13.28 -21.23 -11.31
CA ILE A 103 12.07 -20.49 -11.70
C ILE A 103 10.86 -20.99 -10.88
N GLN A 104 10.74 -22.31 -10.68
CA GLN A 104 9.67 -22.89 -9.87
C GLN A 104 9.69 -22.37 -8.44
N HIS A 105 10.86 -22.35 -7.79
CA HIS A 105 10.99 -21.81 -6.43
C HIS A 105 10.57 -20.33 -6.37
N LYS A 106 11.02 -19.51 -7.32
CA LYS A 106 10.64 -18.10 -7.39
C LYS A 106 9.13 -17.91 -7.55
N LEU A 107 8.51 -18.66 -8.46
CA LEU A 107 7.05 -18.61 -8.67
C LEU A 107 6.29 -19.13 -7.44
N ALA A 108 6.79 -20.17 -6.77
CA ALA A 108 6.21 -20.70 -5.53
C ALA A 108 6.26 -19.65 -4.40
N ASP A 109 7.39 -19.00 -4.18
CA ASP A 109 7.53 -17.94 -3.18
C ASP A 109 6.61 -16.76 -3.47
N MET A 110 6.50 -16.36 -4.74
CA MET A 110 5.55 -15.32 -5.16
C MET A 110 4.10 -15.71 -4.85
N ALA A 111 3.71 -16.96 -5.13
CA ALA A 111 2.36 -17.46 -4.86
C ALA A 111 2.05 -17.51 -3.36
N ILE A 112 2.95 -18.09 -2.57
CA ILE A 112 2.81 -18.20 -1.10
C ILE A 112 2.64 -16.81 -0.49
N LYS A 113 3.51 -15.86 -0.84
CA LYS A 113 3.47 -14.50 -0.30
C LYS A 113 2.21 -13.75 -0.72
N THR A 114 1.79 -13.90 -1.98
CA THR A 114 0.56 -13.27 -2.48
C THR A 114 -0.67 -13.81 -1.74
N GLU A 115 -0.76 -15.13 -1.54
CA GLU A 115 -1.86 -15.74 -0.81
C GLU A 115 -1.85 -15.36 0.68
N ALA A 116 -0.68 -15.34 1.32
CA ALA A 116 -0.56 -14.87 2.70
C ALA A 116 -1.01 -13.40 2.84
N ALA A 117 -0.66 -12.53 1.88
CA ALA A 117 -1.04 -11.13 1.90
C ALA A 117 -2.56 -10.97 1.72
N ARG A 118 -3.15 -11.76 0.81
CA ARG A 118 -4.60 -11.84 0.62
C ARG A 118 -5.31 -12.28 1.89
N ALA A 119 -4.88 -13.38 2.49
CA ALA A 119 -5.49 -13.91 3.70
C ALA A 119 -5.45 -12.87 4.85
N LEU A 120 -4.30 -12.21 5.03
CA LEU A 120 -4.15 -11.15 6.03
C LEU A 120 -5.10 -9.97 5.76
N VAL A 121 -5.09 -9.41 4.56
CA VAL A 121 -5.93 -8.26 4.20
C VAL A 121 -7.41 -8.58 4.38
N TYR A 122 -7.86 -9.75 3.90
CA TYR A 122 -9.26 -10.15 4.01
C TYR A 122 -9.67 -10.47 5.45
N SER A 123 -8.76 -11.05 6.24
CA SER A 123 -9.00 -11.28 7.67
C SER A 123 -9.19 -9.97 8.42
N VAL A 124 -8.33 -8.98 8.15
CA VAL A 124 -8.44 -7.64 8.75
C VAL A 124 -9.70 -6.92 8.29
N ALA A 125 -10.06 -7.00 7.01
CA ALA A 125 -11.31 -6.43 6.51
C ALA A 125 -12.52 -7.02 7.24
N ARG A 126 -12.61 -8.35 7.36
CA ARG A 126 -13.69 -9.02 8.11
C ARG A 126 -13.72 -8.61 9.58
N TYR A 127 -12.57 -8.45 10.22
CA TYR A 127 -12.50 -7.96 11.60
C TYR A 127 -13.02 -6.52 11.70
N MET A 128 -12.70 -5.66 10.72
CA MET A 128 -13.17 -4.28 10.72
C MET A 128 -14.68 -4.17 10.47
N ASP A 129 -15.28 -5.10 9.74
CA ASP A 129 -16.73 -5.18 9.55
C ASP A 129 -17.48 -5.49 10.86
N THR A 130 -16.81 -6.00 11.91
CA THR A 130 -17.42 -6.16 13.24
C THR A 130 -17.35 -4.89 14.09
N GLU A 131 -16.96 -3.74 13.51
CA GLU A 131 -16.82 -2.44 14.16
C GLU A 131 -16.02 -2.43 15.49
N PRO A 132 -14.82 -3.03 15.54
CA PRO A 132 -14.00 -3.06 16.74
C PRO A 132 -13.51 -1.67 17.15
N HIS A 133 -13.26 -1.48 18.44
CA HIS A 133 -12.78 -0.21 18.99
C HIS A 133 -11.32 0.14 18.63
N ASP A 134 -10.48 -0.86 18.36
CA ASP A 134 -9.07 -0.66 18.01
C ASP A 134 -8.67 -1.53 16.82
N VAL A 135 -8.25 -0.87 15.75
CA VAL A 135 -7.84 -1.52 14.49
C VAL A 135 -6.43 -1.13 14.07
N SER A 136 -5.78 -0.23 14.81
CA SER A 136 -4.54 0.45 14.39
C SER A 136 -3.45 -0.57 14.05
N LYS A 137 -3.26 -1.56 14.95
CA LYS A 137 -2.28 -2.64 14.81
C LYS A 137 -2.54 -3.49 13.56
N VAL A 138 -3.75 -4.01 13.42
CA VAL A 138 -4.10 -4.94 12.34
C VAL A 138 -4.19 -4.26 10.97
N ALA A 139 -4.68 -3.02 10.92
CA ALA A 139 -4.68 -2.21 9.70
C ALA A 139 -3.26 -1.91 9.22
N ALA A 140 -2.34 -1.58 10.13
CA ALA A 140 -0.93 -1.39 9.82
C ALA A 140 -0.26 -2.68 9.31
N MET A 141 -0.53 -3.83 9.95
CA MET A 141 -0.04 -5.15 9.51
C MET A 141 -0.49 -5.47 8.07
N ALA A 142 -1.79 -5.31 7.77
CA ALA A 142 -2.34 -5.58 6.45
C ALA A 142 -1.68 -4.69 5.37
N LYS A 143 -1.48 -3.40 5.65
CA LYS A 143 -0.88 -2.46 4.69
C LYS A 143 0.60 -2.75 4.46
N VAL A 144 1.39 -2.92 5.53
CA VAL A 144 2.85 -3.05 5.42
C VAL A 144 3.24 -4.34 4.73
N PHE A 145 2.61 -5.46 5.11
CA PHE A 145 2.94 -6.77 4.57
C PHE A 145 2.58 -6.87 3.09
N ALA A 146 1.36 -6.49 2.72
CA ALA A 146 0.93 -6.52 1.32
C ALA A 146 1.74 -5.54 0.44
N GLY A 147 2.13 -4.38 0.97
CA GLY A 147 2.99 -3.43 0.25
C GLY A 147 4.40 -3.98 -0.03
N ASP A 148 5.02 -4.66 0.94
CA ASP A 148 6.32 -5.31 0.75
C ASP A 148 6.21 -6.49 -0.24
N VAL A 149 5.18 -7.32 -0.12
CA VAL A 149 4.92 -8.43 -1.05
C VAL A 149 4.71 -7.92 -2.48
N ALA A 150 3.94 -6.86 -2.69
CA ALA A 150 3.69 -6.29 -4.01
C ALA A 150 4.99 -5.87 -4.73
N MET A 151 5.89 -5.20 -4.01
CA MET A 151 7.18 -4.77 -4.56
C MET A 151 8.08 -5.97 -4.91
N GLU A 152 8.15 -6.96 -4.01
CA GLU A 152 8.95 -8.15 -4.21
C GLU A 152 8.46 -8.99 -5.40
N VAL A 153 7.16 -9.27 -5.45
CA VAL A 153 6.53 -10.07 -6.50
C VAL A 153 6.66 -9.38 -7.86
N ALA A 154 6.44 -8.06 -7.94
CA ALA A 154 6.61 -7.33 -9.20
C ALA A 154 8.08 -7.32 -9.69
N THR A 155 9.04 -7.17 -8.78
CA THR A 155 10.47 -7.25 -9.12
C THR A 155 10.86 -8.65 -9.60
N ASN A 156 10.35 -9.70 -8.94
CA ASN A 156 10.57 -11.08 -9.35
C ASN A 156 9.92 -11.40 -10.70
N ALA A 157 8.74 -10.82 -10.99
CA ALA A 157 8.10 -10.96 -12.30
C ALA A 157 8.97 -10.36 -13.42
N VAL A 158 9.55 -9.17 -13.21
CA VAL A 158 10.55 -8.60 -14.13
C VAL A 158 11.70 -9.58 -14.36
N GLN A 159 12.22 -10.20 -13.30
CA GLN A 159 13.32 -11.16 -13.41
C GLN A 159 12.93 -12.44 -14.19
N VAL A 160 11.70 -12.96 -14.02
CA VAL A 160 11.20 -14.12 -14.76
C VAL A 160 11.08 -13.82 -16.25
N LEU A 161 10.69 -12.60 -16.62
CA LEU A 161 10.61 -12.16 -18.01
C LEU A 161 12.00 -11.81 -18.61
N GLY A 162 13.01 -11.59 -17.77
CA GLY A 162 14.36 -11.23 -18.19
C GLY A 162 14.38 -9.86 -18.87
N GLY A 163 15.10 -9.73 -20.00
CA GLY A 163 15.17 -8.47 -20.74
C GLY A 163 13.79 -7.92 -21.13
N TYR A 164 12.83 -8.77 -21.49
CA TYR A 164 11.46 -8.35 -21.79
C TYR A 164 10.74 -7.78 -20.58
N GLY A 165 11.07 -8.25 -19.37
CA GLY A 165 10.52 -7.69 -18.14
C GLY A 165 10.97 -6.26 -17.88
N TYR A 166 12.04 -5.79 -18.54
CA TYR A 166 12.55 -4.42 -18.44
C TYR A 166 11.99 -3.50 -19.55
N MET A 167 11.38 -4.07 -20.59
CA MET A 167 10.84 -3.32 -21.72
C MET A 167 9.43 -2.84 -21.44
N GLN A 168 9.10 -1.62 -21.88
CA GLN A 168 7.77 -1.01 -21.69
C GLN A 168 6.65 -1.68 -22.49
N ASP A 169 7.01 -2.55 -23.44
CA ASP A 169 6.05 -3.38 -24.18
C ASP A 169 5.40 -4.44 -23.30
N TYR A 170 6.02 -4.78 -22.16
CA TYR A 170 5.52 -5.76 -21.21
C TYR A 170 5.02 -5.08 -19.93
N PRO A 171 3.89 -5.53 -19.36
CA PRO A 171 3.25 -4.84 -18.24
C PRO A 171 4.04 -4.88 -16.92
N VAL A 172 4.93 -5.85 -16.72
CA VAL A 172 5.57 -6.09 -15.41
C VAL A 172 6.51 -4.97 -14.98
N GLU A 173 7.16 -4.25 -15.90
CA GLU A 173 7.97 -3.07 -15.56
C GLU A 173 7.10 -1.97 -14.96
N LYS A 174 5.91 -1.77 -15.54
CA LYS A 174 4.92 -0.80 -15.04
C LYS A 174 4.45 -1.23 -13.66
N MET A 175 4.15 -2.50 -13.46
CA MET A 175 3.72 -3.02 -12.17
C MET A 175 4.79 -2.82 -11.10
N MET A 176 6.08 -3.04 -11.42
CA MET A 176 7.20 -2.78 -10.51
C MET A 176 7.28 -1.29 -10.14
N ARG A 177 7.19 -0.39 -11.12
CA ARG A 177 7.17 1.07 -10.87
C ARG A 177 5.97 1.49 -10.03
N ASP A 178 4.80 0.93 -10.31
CA ASP A 178 3.55 1.23 -9.61
C ASP A 178 3.56 0.67 -8.18
N ALA A 179 4.19 -0.48 -7.93
CA ALA A 179 4.26 -1.11 -6.60
C ALA A 179 5.00 -0.25 -5.58
N LYS A 180 6.02 0.51 -6.02
CA LYS A 180 6.90 1.23 -5.09
C LYS A 180 6.15 2.24 -4.22
N ILE A 181 5.10 2.87 -4.75
CA ILE A 181 4.33 3.86 -3.99
C ILE A 181 3.61 3.25 -2.80
N LEU A 182 3.27 1.95 -2.85
CA LEU A 182 2.58 1.23 -1.78
C LEU A 182 3.40 1.18 -0.49
N GLN A 183 4.72 1.26 -0.59
CA GLN A 183 5.62 1.31 0.57
C GLN A 183 5.78 2.73 1.15
N ILE A 184 5.28 3.76 0.47
CA ILE A 184 5.55 5.18 0.78
C ILE A 184 4.30 5.92 1.25
N TYR A 185 3.24 5.94 0.43
CA TYR A 185 2.04 6.72 0.75
C TYR A 185 1.18 6.05 1.84
N GLU A 186 0.23 6.80 2.40
CA GLU A 186 -0.64 6.32 3.49
C GLU A 186 0.17 5.83 4.71
N GLY A 187 1.32 6.48 4.95
CA GLY A 187 2.32 6.14 5.95
C GLY A 187 3.32 5.10 5.44
N THR A 188 4.62 5.44 5.48
CA THR A 188 5.67 4.55 5.00
C THR A 188 5.68 3.22 5.76
N ASN A 189 6.32 2.22 5.18
CA ASN A 189 6.40 0.89 5.77
C ASN A 189 7.14 0.88 7.12
N GLU A 190 8.04 1.83 7.39
CA GLU A 190 8.69 2.03 8.69
C GLU A 190 7.69 2.62 9.69
N ILE A 191 6.88 3.60 9.26
CA ILE A 191 5.82 4.17 10.12
C ILE A 191 4.79 3.12 10.49
N GLN A 192 4.39 2.23 9.57
CA GLN A 192 3.50 1.12 9.91
C GLN A 192 4.11 0.20 10.97
N ARG A 193 5.41 -0.12 10.85
CA ARG A 193 6.13 -0.92 11.87
C ARG A 193 6.18 -0.21 13.21
N ASN A 194 6.34 1.11 13.23
CA ASN A 194 6.28 1.90 14.47
C ASN A 194 4.88 1.82 15.12
N ILE A 195 3.81 1.91 14.33
CA ILE A 195 2.43 1.75 14.83
C ILE A 195 2.25 0.36 15.46
N ILE A 196 2.68 -0.70 14.76
CA ILE A 196 2.60 -2.07 15.28
C ILE A 196 3.38 -2.19 16.60
N GLY A 197 4.61 -1.69 16.65
CA GLY A 197 5.44 -1.73 17.86
C GLY A 197 4.83 -0.97 19.03
N GLN A 198 4.23 0.19 18.78
CA GLN A 198 3.53 0.97 19.81
C GLN A 198 2.30 0.24 20.35
N GLU A 199 1.51 -0.40 19.49
CA GLU A 199 0.34 -1.16 19.93
C GLU A 199 0.74 -2.42 20.71
N LEU A 200 1.80 -3.12 20.31
CA LEU A 200 2.37 -4.21 21.11
C LEU A 200 2.81 -3.72 22.49
N ASN A 201 3.53 -2.59 22.57
CA ASN A 201 3.91 -2.04 23.88
C ASN A 201 2.69 -1.77 24.78
N LYS A 202 1.61 -1.21 24.24
CA LYS A 202 0.37 -0.95 25.00
C LYS A 202 -0.33 -2.24 25.44
N GLU A 203 -0.45 -3.21 24.55
CA GLU A 203 -1.09 -4.50 24.80
C GLU A 203 -0.39 -5.26 25.92
N TYR A 204 0.94 -5.35 25.85
CA TYR A 204 1.73 -6.14 26.80
C TYR A 204 2.08 -5.39 28.09
N SER A 205 2.09 -4.04 28.11
CA SER A 205 2.23 -3.28 29.38
C SER A 205 1.03 -3.44 30.32
N ARG A 206 -0.11 -3.91 29.81
CA ARG A 206 -1.33 -4.15 30.61
C ARG A 206 -1.35 -5.54 31.26
N LEU A 207 -0.47 -6.43 30.85
CA LEU A 207 -0.31 -7.76 31.45
C LEU A 207 0.55 -7.60 32.70
N LYS A 208 -0.08 -7.65 33.88
CA LYS A 208 0.58 -7.43 35.18
C LYS A 208 1.55 -8.55 35.58
N ASP A 209 1.42 -9.73 34.98
CA ASP A 209 2.31 -10.86 35.16
C ASP A 209 2.87 -11.24 33.79
N THR A 210 4.08 -10.78 33.49
CA THR A 210 4.85 -11.29 32.35
C THR A 210 5.50 -12.62 32.74
N PHE A 211 5.85 -13.42 31.73
CA PHE A 211 6.34 -14.82 31.84
C PHE A 211 7.68 -15.01 32.63
N PHE A 212 8.10 -14.03 33.42
CA PHE A 212 9.21 -14.06 34.36
C PHE A 212 8.79 -13.48 35.70
#